data_AF-A0A7V5VW45-F1
#
_entry.id   AF-A0A7V5VW45-F1
#
_cell.length_a   1.000
_cell.length_b   1.000
_cell.length_c   1.000
_cell.angle_alpha   90.00
_cell.angle_beta   90.00
_cell.angle_gamma   90.00
#
_symmetry.space_group_name_H-M   'P 1'
#
loop_
_entity.id
_entity.type
_entity.pdbx_description
1 polymer ?
#
loop_
_entity_poly.entity_id
_entity_poly.type
_entity_poly.pdbx_seq_one_letter_code
_entity_poly.pdbx_strand_id
1 'polypeptide(L)'
;MCAFEHGLALLRHCGELTQRAEQLFAEQRPESLEELMALYSQRNACLEQLRHWWRTADPQQWTAHQARQWLNELEELVQRSTRQLELLRHWLQQSEQRLANAARAQHIVQYTLLEEQCHGD
;
A
#
# COMPACT_ATOMS: atom_id res chain seq x y z
N MET A 1 -9.22 -29.87 4.85
CA MET A 1 -9.20 -28.72 3.92
C MET A 1 -8.42 -29.14 2.70
N CYS A 2 -8.98 -29.04 1.50
CA CYS A 2 -8.31 -29.42 0.26
C CYS A 2 -7.15 -28.46 -0.05
N ALA A 3 -6.08 -28.93 -0.71
CA ALA A 3 -4.91 -28.11 -1.03
C ALA A 3 -5.28 -26.81 -1.75
N PHE A 4 -6.22 -26.87 -2.70
CA PHE A 4 -6.77 -25.70 -3.41
C PHE A 4 -7.45 -24.70 -2.46
N GLU A 5 -8.30 -25.17 -1.55
CA GLU A 5 -9.03 -24.30 -0.61
C GLU A 5 -8.09 -23.52 0.30
N HIS A 6 -6.99 -24.16 0.71
CA HIS A 6 -5.97 -23.50 1.52
C HIS A 6 -5.27 -22.37 0.74
N GLY A 7 -4.84 -22.62 -0.50
CA GLY A 7 -4.25 -21.58 -1.33
C GLY A 7 -5.22 -20.45 -1.64
N LEU A 8 -6.47 -20.78 -1.95
CA LEU A 8 -7.50 -19.79 -2.21
C LEU A 8 -7.76 -18.92 -0.97
N ALA A 9 -7.76 -19.50 0.23
CA ALA A 9 -7.88 -18.76 1.48
C ALA A 9 -6.69 -17.80 1.68
N LEU A 10 -5.46 -18.24 1.40
CA LEU A 10 -4.27 -17.37 1.45
C LEU A 10 -4.38 -16.21 0.44
N LEU A 11 -4.84 -16.48 -0.78
CA LEU A 11 -5.01 -15.46 -1.82
C LEU A 11 -6.06 -14.42 -1.42
N ARG A 12 -7.21 -14.87 -0.90
CA ARG A 12 -8.26 -13.99 -0.38
C ARG A 12 -7.76 -13.15 0.79
N HIS A 13 -7.00 -13.74 1.70
CA HIS A 13 -6.44 -13.00 2.82
C HIS A 13 -5.43 -11.93 2.36
N CYS A 14 -4.62 -12.21 1.33
CA CYS A 14 -3.80 -11.17 0.67
C CYS A 14 -4.68 -10.04 0.12
N GLY A 15 -5.81 -10.38 -0.50
CA GLY A 15 -6.81 -9.43 -1.02
C GLY A 15 -7.42 -8.54 0.07
N GLU A 16 -7.80 -9.11 1.21
CA GLU A 16 -8.35 -8.41 2.37
C GLU A 16 -7.35 -7.42 2.98
N LEU A 17 -6.09 -7.86 3.18
CA LEU A 17 -5.03 -7.00 3.69
C LEU A 17 -4.74 -5.84 2.74
N THR A 18 -4.77 -6.10 1.43
CA THR A 18 -4.63 -5.07 0.40
C THR A 18 -5.82 -4.11 0.43
N GLN A 19 -7.05 -4.59 0.61
CA GLN A 19 -8.22 -3.72 0.72
C GLN A 19 -8.13 -2.78 1.94
N ARG A 20 -7.74 -3.31 3.09
CA ARG A 20 -7.63 -2.52 4.32
C ARG A 20 -6.59 -1.42 4.17
N ALA A 21 -5.45 -1.73 3.57
CA ALA A 21 -4.44 -0.71 3.31
C ALA A 21 -4.92 0.34 2.28
N GLU A 22 -5.72 -0.05 1.26
CA GLU A 22 -6.35 0.89 0.32
C GLU A 22 -7.31 1.85 1.06
N GLN A 23 -8.11 1.33 1.99
CA GLN A 23 -9.01 2.14 2.82
C GLN A 23 -8.25 3.15 3.68
N LEU A 24 -7.17 2.73 4.34
CA LEU A 24 -6.32 3.65 5.12
C LEU A 24 -5.66 4.74 4.26
N PHE A 25 -5.26 4.44 3.03
CA PHE A 25 -4.77 5.47 2.11
C PHE A 25 -5.85 6.48 1.72
N ALA A 26 -7.08 6.02 1.51
CA ALA A 26 -8.20 6.89 1.16
C ALA A 26 -8.50 7.91 2.27
N GLU A 27 -8.23 7.57 3.54
CA GLU A 27 -8.42 8.47 4.67
C GLU A 27 -7.38 9.61 4.75
N GLN A 28 -6.21 9.46 4.11
CA GLN A 28 -5.13 10.46 4.04
C GLN A 28 -4.68 11.03 5.40
N ARG A 29 -4.74 10.22 6.46
CA ARG A 29 -4.36 10.63 7.82
C ARG A 29 -2.92 10.26 8.15
N PRO A 30 -2.08 11.17 8.66
CA PRO A 30 -0.72 10.85 9.09
C PRO A 30 -0.67 9.80 10.21
N GLU A 31 -1.69 9.77 11.07
CA GLU A 31 -1.76 8.86 12.21
C GLU A 31 -1.95 7.38 11.79
N SER A 32 -2.36 7.12 10.54
CA SER A 32 -2.54 5.75 10.04
C SER A 32 -1.26 5.14 9.48
N LEU A 33 -0.12 5.85 9.50
CA LEU A 33 1.13 5.35 8.90
C LEU A 33 1.67 4.09 9.60
N GLU A 34 1.62 4.04 10.94
CA GLU A 34 2.06 2.86 11.69
C GLU A 34 1.17 1.65 11.40
N GLU A 35 -0.16 1.87 11.35
CA GLU A 35 -1.13 0.84 11.01
C GLU A 35 -0.93 0.35 9.57
N LEU A 36 -0.68 1.26 8.64
CA LEU A 36 -0.37 0.95 7.26
C LEU A 36 0.91 0.12 7.12
N MET A 37 1.97 0.47 7.85
CA MET A 37 3.21 -0.31 7.90
C MET A 37 2.96 -1.72 8.46
N ALA A 38 2.15 -1.84 9.50
CA ALA A 38 1.76 -3.13 10.06
C ALA A 38 0.98 -3.98 9.04
N LEU A 39 0.02 -3.39 8.31
CA LEU A 39 -0.72 -4.06 7.25
C LEU A 39 0.20 -4.52 6.10
N TYR A 40 1.16 -3.70 5.69
CA TYR A 40 2.14 -4.10 4.66
C TYR A 40 3.02 -5.26 5.12
N SER A 41 3.46 -5.25 6.38
CA SER A 41 4.21 -6.35 6.98
C SER A 41 3.41 -7.66 6.96
N GLN A 42 2.15 -7.60 7.41
CA GLN A 42 1.23 -8.75 7.39
C GLN A 42 0.97 -9.24 5.97
N ARG A 43 0.74 -8.33 5.02
CA ARG A 43 0.53 -8.65 3.59
C ARG A 43 1.75 -9.35 3.01
N ASN A 44 2.95 -8.86 3.29
CA ASN A 44 4.19 -9.48 2.80
C ASN A 44 4.38 -10.89 3.37
N ALA A 45 4.12 -11.09 4.66
CA ALA A 45 4.16 -12.41 5.27
C ALA A 45 3.13 -13.36 4.63
N CYS A 46 1.92 -12.88 4.35
CA CYS A 46 0.88 -13.68 3.68
C CYS A 46 1.25 -14.02 2.23
N LEU A 47 1.79 -13.07 1.46
CA LEU A 47 2.28 -13.29 0.10
C LEU A 47 3.42 -14.31 0.05
N GLU A 48 4.31 -14.29 1.04
CA GLU A 48 5.38 -15.29 1.17
C GLU A 48 4.83 -16.69 1.44
N GLN A 49 3.82 -16.82 2.30
CA GLN A 49 3.09 -18.08 2.52
C GLN A 49 2.39 -18.55 1.24
N LEU A 50 1.69 -17.66 0.54
CA LEU A 50 1.03 -17.94 -0.74
C LEU A 50 2.03 -18.42 -1.79
N ARG A 51 3.19 -17.76 -1.89
CA ARG A 51 4.28 -18.12 -2.80
C ARG A 51 4.86 -19.48 -2.47
N HIS A 52 5.06 -19.78 -1.18
CA HIS A 52 5.55 -21.08 -0.75
C HIS A 52 4.55 -22.18 -1.09
N TRP A 53 3.27 -21.97 -0.75
CA TRP A 53 2.19 -22.89 -1.10
C TRP A 53 2.12 -23.13 -2.60
N TRP A 54 2.17 -22.07 -3.43
CA TRP A 54 2.09 -22.18 -4.89
C TRP A 54 3.19 -23.07 -5.48
N ARG A 55 4.41 -23.04 -4.93
CA ARG A 55 5.52 -23.91 -5.38
C ARG A 55 5.26 -25.40 -5.13
N THR A 56 4.42 -25.71 -4.16
CA THR A 56 4.07 -27.08 -3.77
C THR A 56 2.69 -27.52 -4.29
N ALA A 57 1.89 -26.57 -4.77
CA ALA A 57 0.61 -26.84 -5.39
C ALA A 57 0.82 -27.49 -6.77
N ASP A 58 -0.08 -28.40 -7.14
CA ASP A 58 -0.13 -28.98 -8.47
C ASP A 58 -1.36 -28.44 -9.22
N PRO A 59 -1.20 -27.41 -10.07
CA PRO A 59 -2.31 -26.82 -10.83
C PRO A 59 -2.97 -27.79 -11.82
N GLN A 60 -2.31 -28.89 -12.20
CA GLN A 60 -2.86 -29.86 -13.16
C GLN A 60 -4.05 -30.63 -12.58
N GLN A 61 -4.17 -30.68 -11.25
CA GLN A 61 -5.27 -31.34 -10.55
C GLN A 61 -6.52 -30.46 -10.43
N TRP A 62 -6.45 -29.21 -10.89
CA TRP A 62 -7.53 -28.26 -10.71
C TRP A 62 -8.60 -28.45 -11.78
N THR A 63 -9.85 -28.38 -11.36
CA THR A 63 -10.96 -28.24 -12.30
C THR A 63 -10.91 -26.88 -12.99
N ALA A 64 -11.51 -26.77 -14.17
CA ALA A 64 -11.63 -25.48 -14.87
C ALA A 64 -12.31 -24.40 -14.01
N HIS A 65 -13.27 -24.79 -13.15
CA HIS A 65 -13.92 -23.87 -12.22
C HIS A 65 -12.94 -23.33 -11.16
N GLN A 66 -12.13 -24.20 -10.55
CA GLN A 66 -11.12 -23.82 -9.57
C GLN A 66 -10.04 -22.91 -10.17
N ALA A 67 -9.55 -23.24 -11.37
CA ALA A 67 -8.60 -22.41 -12.09
C ALA A 67 -9.18 -21.01 -12.38
N ARG A 68 -10.45 -20.93 -12.81
CA ARG A 68 -11.12 -19.65 -13.04
C ARG A 68 -11.31 -18.85 -11.75
N GLN A 69 -11.70 -19.50 -10.67
CA GLN A 69 -11.85 -18.84 -9.37
C GLN A 69 -10.52 -18.28 -8.88
N TRP A 70 -9.43 -19.04 -8.99
CA TRP A 70 -8.09 -18.57 -8.67
C TRP A 70 -7.69 -17.34 -9.49
N LEU A 71 -7.91 -17.38 -10.81
CA LEU A 71 -7.57 -16.27 -11.71
C LEU A 71 -8.34 -15.00 -11.37
N ASN A 72 -9.65 -15.10 -11.06
CA ASN A 72 -10.46 -13.95 -10.68
C ASN A 72 -9.93 -13.27 -9.41
N GLU A 73 -9.59 -14.06 -8.38
CA GLU A 73 -9.09 -13.54 -7.11
C GLU A 73 -7.68 -12.94 -7.26
N LEU A 74 -6.84 -13.53 -8.12
CA LEU A 74 -5.52 -13.01 -8.45
C LEU A 74 -5.62 -11.70 -9.22
N GLU A 75 -6.52 -11.61 -10.19
CA GLU A 75 -6.78 -10.40 -10.95
C GLU A 75 -7.25 -9.26 -10.03
N GLU A 76 -8.19 -9.54 -9.12
CA GLU A 76 -8.65 -8.57 -8.13
C GLU A 76 -7.50 -8.07 -7.23
N LEU A 77 -6.64 -8.97 -6.75
CA LEU A 77 -5.47 -8.61 -5.95
C LEU A 77 -4.49 -7.72 -6.72
N VAL A 78 -4.25 -8.01 -8.00
CA VAL A 78 -3.37 -7.21 -8.87
C VAL A 78 -3.96 -5.83 -9.14
N GLN A 79 -5.25 -5.75 -9.46
CA GLN A 79 -5.95 -4.48 -9.70
C GLN A 79 -5.90 -3.59 -8.46
N ARG A 80 -6.19 -4.14 -7.27
CA ARG A 80 -6.11 -3.39 -6.00
C ARG A 80 -4.69 -2.97 -5.66
N SER A 81 -3.71 -3.86 -5.83
CA SER A 81 -2.30 -3.52 -5.58
C SER A 81 -1.83 -2.40 -6.52
N THR A 82 -2.27 -2.40 -7.77
CA THR A 82 -1.98 -1.32 -8.73
C THR A 82 -2.54 0.02 -8.26
N ARG A 83 -3.82 0.04 -7.87
CA ARG A 83 -4.46 1.24 -7.35
C ARG A 83 -3.78 1.76 -6.08
N GLN A 84 -3.34 0.88 -5.18
CA GLN A 84 -2.56 1.29 -4.00
C GLN A 84 -1.26 2.00 -4.37
N LEU A 85 -0.54 1.52 -5.39
CA LEU A 85 0.68 2.17 -5.85
C LEU A 85 0.39 3.57 -6.41
N GLU A 86 -0.74 3.75 -7.10
CA GLU A 86 -1.18 5.06 -7.58
C GLU A 86 -1.52 6.01 -6.42
N LEU A 87 -2.23 5.52 -5.41
CA LEU A 87 -2.55 6.28 -4.19
C LEU A 87 -1.29 6.67 -3.42
N LEU A 88 -0.36 5.73 -3.24
CA LEU A 88 0.96 5.97 -2.64
C LEU A 88 1.75 7.04 -3.37
N ARG A 89 1.81 6.94 -4.70
CA ARG A 89 2.50 7.92 -5.55
C ARG A 89 1.87 9.30 -5.38
N HIS A 90 0.55 9.39 -5.37
CA HIS A 90 -0.15 10.65 -5.16
C HIS A 90 0.14 11.25 -3.78
N TRP A 91 0.09 10.42 -2.73
CA TRP A 91 0.38 10.84 -1.37
C TRP A 91 1.83 11.31 -1.19
N LEU A 92 2.79 10.62 -1.82
CA LEU A 92 4.20 11.02 -1.84
C LEU A 92 4.38 12.39 -2.50
N GLN A 93 3.79 12.58 -3.69
CA GLN A 93 3.85 13.86 -4.42
C GLN A 93 3.24 15.01 -3.59
N GLN A 94 2.11 14.78 -2.92
CA GLN A 94 1.52 15.78 -2.04
C GLN A 94 2.42 16.10 -0.85
N SER A 95 3.04 15.09 -0.25
CA SER A 95 3.92 15.24 0.91
C SER A 95 5.20 16.00 0.54
N GLU A 96 5.82 15.66 -0.59
CA GLU A 96 6.95 16.40 -1.15
C GLU A 96 6.60 17.87 -1.42
N GLN A 97 5.42 18.13 -2.00
CA GLN A 97 4.96 19.49 -2.25
C GLN A 97 4.74 20.28 -0.94
N ARG A 98 4.17 19.64 0.09
CA ARG A 98 3.99 20.25 1.41
C ARG A 98 5.33 20.57 2.07
N LEU A 99 6.29 19.66 2.02
CA LEU A 99 7.64 19.89 2.54
C LEU A 99 8.36 21.01 1.79
N ALA A 100 8.29 21.02 0.46
CA ALA A 100 8.86 22.10 -0.35
C ALA A 100 8.22 23.47 -0.05
N ASN A 101 6.92 23.49 0.24
CA ASN A 101 6.23 24.72 0.64
C ASN A 101 6.61 25.16 2.05
N ALA A 102 6.70 24.24 3.00
CA ALA A 102 7.10 24.52 4.39
C ALA A 102 8.54 25.03 4.45
N ALA A 103 9.48 24.40 3.73
CA ALA A 103 10.85 24.85 3.63
C ALA A 103 10.93 26.27 3.03
N ARG A 104 10.21 26.53 1.93
CA ARG A 104 10.13 27.88 1.34
C ARG A 104 9.55 28.91 2.29
N ALA A 105 8.47 28.58 3.00
CA ALA A 105 7.87 29.46 3.99
C ALA A 105 8.84 29.77 5.14
N GLN A 106 9.58 28.76 5.62
CA GLN A 106 10.61 28.94 6.64
C GLN A 106 11.75 29.85 6.16
N HIS A 107 12.20 29.69 4.92
CA HIS A 107 13.21 30.57 4.32
C HIS A 107 12.71 32.01 4.16
N ILE A 108 11.45 32.21 3.74
CA ILE A 108 10.84 33.54 3.67
C ILE A 108 10.82 34.18 5.05
N VAL A 109 10.31 33.48 6.08
CA VAL A 109 10.27 33.99 7.45
C VAL A 109 11.67 34.35 7.96
N GLN A 110 12.67 33.48 7.74
CA GLN A 110 14.05 33.76 8.14
C GLN A 110 14.63 34.99 7.44
N TYR A 111 14.37 35.14 6.14
CA TYR A 111 14.85 36.26 5.36
C TYR A 111 14.18 37.58 5.75
N THR A 112 12.85 37.57 5.94
CA THR A 112 12.10 38.75 6.42
C THR A 112 12.54 39.19 7.81
N LEU A 113 12.76 38.25 8.73
CA LEU A 113 13.28 38.56 10.07
C LEU A 113 14.71 39.14 10.03
N LEU A 114 15.55 38.68 9.10
CA LEU A 114 16.89 39.23 8.88
C LEU A 114 16.86 40.65 8.29
N GLU A 115 15.96 40.92 7.33
CA GLU A 115 15.79 42.28 6.79
C GLU A 115 15.23 43.26 7.83
N GLU A 116 14.26 42.84 8.65
CA GLU A 116 13.74 43.67 9.76
C GLU A 116 14.81 43.96 10.82
N GLN A 117 15.72 43.02 11.09
CA GLN A 117 16.85 43.23 12.00
C GLN A 117 17.95 44.13 11.41
N CYS A 118 18.16 44.08 10.09
CA CYS A 118 19.16 44.90 9.39
C CYS A 118 18.70 46.32 9.05
N HIS A 119 17.39 46.57 9.00
CA HIS A 119 16.79 47.86 8.63
C HIS A 119 15.92 48.46 9.76
N GLY A 120 15.99 47.89 10.96
CA GLY A 120 15.35 48.39 12.18
C GLY A 120 16.19 49.37 13.01
N ASP A 121 17.36 49.78 12.50
CA ASP A 121 18.14 50.97 12.92
C ASP A 121 18.02 52.05 11.82
#